data_AF-F3FYW1-F1
#
_entry.id   AF-F3FYW1-F1
#
_cell.length_a   1.000
_cell.length_b   1.000
_cell.length_c   1.000
_cell.angle_alpha   90.00
_cell.angle_beta   90.00
_cell.angle_gamma   90.00
#
_symmetry.space_group_name_H-M   'P 1'
#
loop_
_entity.id
_entity.type
_entity.pdbx_description
1 polymer ?
#
loop_
_entity_poly.entity_id
_entity_poly.type
_entity_poly.pdbx_seq_one_letter_code
_entity_poly.pdbx_strand_id
1 'polypeptide(L)' 'NARANQVAHRLLALGVRPDDRVAICVERGPAMIIGVLGILKSGAGYV' A
#
# COMPACT_ATOMS: atom_id res chain seq x y z
N ASN A 1 6.88 -10.77 -3.71
CA ASN A 1 5.73 -9.88 -4.03
C ASN A 1 4.38 -10.25 -3.40
N ALA A 2 4.14 -11.48 -2.95
CA ALA A 2 2.83 -11.89 -2.42
C ALA A 2 2.27 -10.96 -1.31
N ARG A 3 3.07 -10.57 -0.32
CA ARG A 3 2.64 -9.69 0.78
C ARG A 3 2.24 -8.29 0.30
N ALA A 4 3.01 -7.67 -0.59
CA ALA A 4 2.67 -6.36 -1.16
C ALA A 4 1.40 -6.43 -2.03
N ASN A 5 1.20 -7.52 -2.78
CA ASN A 5 -0.04 -7.74 -3.51
C ASN A 5 -1.24 -7.90 -2.56
N GLN A 6 -1.09 -8.58 -1.43
CA GLN A 6 -2.15 -8.66 -0.42
C GLN A 6 -2.52 -7.28 0.14
N VAL A 7 -1.53 -6.44 0.43
CA VAL A 7 -1.77 -5.05 0.85
C VAL A 7 -2.52 -4.28 -0.24
N ALA A 8 -2.09 -4.37 -1.50
CA ALA A 8 -2.76 -3.70 -2.61
C ALA A 8 -4.23 -4.11 -2.76
N HIS A 9 -4.51 -5.42 -2.77
CA HIS A 9 -5.89 -5.91 -2.84
C HIS A 9 -6.72 -5.48 -1.64
N ARG A 10 -6.12 -5.41 -0.45
CA ARG A 10 -6.83 -4.93 0.74
C ARG A 10 -7.14 -3.44 0.66
N LEU A 11 -6.24 -2.62 0.12
CA LEU A 11 -6.49 -1.20 -0.13
C LEU A 11 -7.64 -1.02 -1.14
N LEU A 12 -7.61 -1.76 -2.25
CA LEU A 12 -8.70 -1.76 -3.23
C LEU A 12 -10.04 -2.21 -2.62
N ALA A 13 -10.03 -3.25 -1.77
CA ALA A 13 -11.22 -3.73 -1.07
C ALA A 13 -11.76 -2.72 -0.04
N LEU A 14 -10.91 -1.84 0.50
CA LEU A 14 -11.31 -0.72 1.35
C LEU A 14 -11.82 0.49 0.55
N GLY A 15 -11.82 0.41 -0.79
CA GLY A 15 -12.35 1.45 -1.68
C GLY A 15 -11.30 2.45 -2.17
N VAL A 16 -10.01 2.22 -1.87
CA VAL A 16 -8.92 3.03 -2.42
C VAL A 16 -8.93 2.91 -3.94
N ARG A 17 -8.87 4.05 -4.62
CA ARG A 17 -8.79 4.15 -6.07
C ARG A 17 -7.38 4.53 -6.50
N PRO A 18 -7.01 4.27 -7.76
CA PRO A 18 -5.84 4.90 -8.35
C PRO A 18 -5.88 6.42 -8.13
N ASP A 19 -4.71 7.02 -7.88
CA ASP A 19 -4.49 8.43 -7.53
C ASP A 19 -4.92 8.87 -6.13
N ASP A 20 -5.55 8.00 -5.32
CA ASP A 20 -5.79 8.30 -3.91
C ASP A 20 -4.46 8.36 -3.12
N ARG A 21 -4.47 9.08 -2.01
CA ARG A 21 -3.31 9.23 -1.12
C ARG A 21 -3.48 8.37 0.13
N VAL A 22 -2.53 7.48 0.39
CA VAL A 22 -2.53 6.57 1.53
C VAL A 22 -1.31 6.84 2.40
N ALA A 23 -1.55 7.21 3.66
CA ALA A 23 -0.48 7.39 4.65
C ALA A 23 0.00 6.05 5.20
N ILE A 24 1.30 5.93 5.48
CA ILE A 24 1.88 4.75 6.13
C ILE A 24 2.45 5.10 7.50
N CYS A 25 1.95 4.45 8.55
CA CYS A 25 2.45 4.62 9.92
C CYS A 25 3.00 3.29 10.42
N VAL A 26 4.26 3.02 10.10
CA VAL A 26 5.00 1.84 10.57
C VAL A 26 6.44 2.23 10.85
N GLU A 27 7.10 1.52 11.76
CA GLU A 27 8.53 1.69 12.01
C GLU A 27 9.35 1.31 10.78
N ARG A 28 10.55 1.90 10.67
CA ARG A 28 11.46 1.58 9.57
C ARG A 28 11.82 0.10 9.60
N GLY A 29 11.63 -0.58 8.48
CA GLY A 29 11.93 -2.00 8.35
C GLY A 29 11.26 -2.65 7.15
N PRO A 30 11.30 -4.00 7.06
CA PRO A 30 10.72 -4.73 5.93
C PRO A 30 9.22 -4.46 5.75
N ALA A 31 8.49 -4.23 6.85
CA ALA A 31 7.07 -3.90 6.83
C ALA A 31 6.80 -2.58 6.09
N MET A 32 7.67 -1.57 6.26
CA MET A 32 7.58 -0.29 5.55
C MET A 32 7.67 -0.50 4.03
N ILE A 33 8.66 -1.27 3.57
CA ILE A 33 8.83 -1.55 2.13
C ILE A 33 7.63 -2.31 1.58
N ILE A 34 7.11 -3.30 2.31
CA ILE A 34 5.92 -4.06 1.91
C ILE A 34 4.70 -3.14 1.79
N GLY A 35 4.51 -2.23 2.75
CA GLY A 35 3.41 -1.26 2.75
C GLY A 35 3.50 -0.28 1.58
N VAL A 36 4.66 0.35 1.37
CA VAL A 36 4.88 1.28 0.25
C VAL A 36 4.67 0.58 -1.10
N LEU A 37 5.23 -0.62 -1.28
CA LEU A 37 5.01 -1.39 -2.50
C LEU A 37 3.54 -1.77 -2.69
N GLY A 38 2.83 -2.07 -1.61
CA GLY A 38 1.39 -2.34 -1.65
C GLY A 38 0.56 -1.14 -2.09
N ILE A 39 0.89 0.06 -1.58
CA ILE A 39 0.25 1.32 -1.96
C ILE A 39 0.47 1.58 -3.46
N LEU A 40 1.72 1.53 -3.92
CA LEU A 40 2.05 1.74 -5.33
C LEU A 40 1.38 0.71 -6.25
N LYS A 41 1.25 -0.55 -5.80
CA LYS A 41 0.56 -1.62 -6.55
C LYS A 41 -0.96 -1.43 -6.62
N SER A 42 -1.56 -0.70 -5.68
CA SER A 42 -2.98 -0.33 -5.75
C SER A 42 -3.25 0.84 -6.70
N GLY A 43 -2.20 1.48 -7.24
CA GLY A 43 -2.30 2.70 -8.04
C GLY A 43 -2.40 3.98 -7.22
N ALA A 44 -2.38 3.87 -5.89
CA ALA A 44 -2.41 5.00 -4.97
C ALA A 44 -0.99 5.57 -4.73
N GLY A 45 -0.94 6.84 -4.36
CA GLY A 45 0.27 7.53 -3.91
C GLY A 45 0.48 7.34 -2.41
N TYR A 46 1.73 7.14 -1.97
CA TYR A 46 2.07 7.12 -0.55
C TYR A 46 2.31 8.56 -0.03
N VAL A 47 1.94 8.82 1.22
CA VAL A 47 2.21 10.08 1.95
C VAL A 47 2.90 9.78 3.27
#